data_AF-A0A1H8DHW6-F1
#
_entry.id   AF-A0A1H8DHW6-F1
#
_cell.length_a   1.000
_cell.length_b   1.000
_cell.length_c   1.000
_cell.angle_alpha   90.00
_cell.angle_beta   90.00
_cell.angle_gamma   90.00
#
_symmetry.space_group_name_H-M   'P 1'
#
loop_
_entity.id
_entity.type
_entity.pdbx_description
1 polymer ?
#
loop_
_entity_poly.entity_id
_entity_poly.type
_entity_poly.pdbx_seq_one_letter_code
_entity_poly.pdbx_strand_id
1 'polypeptide(L)'
;MMLCMEMFGIGANSYAQTKPSRALQIGDTVPNLSLGTIINYKKKSAQIKDFQGKMLILDFWTTTCGGCLASFPKLQHLQKKFGDRIQMMLVTDYKDKAYNQAFFNKRKKIGKPVTLPSVVEDTLLKQYFPIDGLPHVVWIDGRSVVRAITNGSTLTEDHILEMLKNAVVPTFRMKKKLVKFDRHTLENPYIIRYPEGKPEHGLPGIRSVFTGYIDSLHNRMYYLHQRADFTRIFFSNTSVPEMVRQIGALAYFSGDSLSADYLTY
;
A
#
# COMPACT_ATOMS: atom_id res chain seq x y z
N MET A 1 -64.90 -24.84 1.78
CA MET A 1 -64.24 -23.97 0.78
C MET A 1 -62.83 -23.69 1.30
N MET A 2 -61.84 -24.41 0.79
CA MET A 2 -60.46 -24.43 1.31
C MET A 2 -59.63 -23.48 0.44
N LEU A 3 -59.23 -22.33 1.00
CA LEU A 3 -58.41 -21.34 0.31
C LEU A 3 -56.93 -21.76 0.41
N CYS A 4 -56.38 -22.33 -0.66
CA CYS A 4 -54.93 -22.46 -0.84
C CYS A 4 -54.39 -21.12 -1.33
N MET A 5 -53.59 -20.44 -0.51
CA MET A 5 -52.88 -19.22 -0.88
C MET A 5 -51.43 -19.60 -1.24
N GLU A 6 -51.15 -19.74 -2.53
CA GLU A 6 -49.78 -19.93 -3.02
C GLU A 6 -49.02 -18.60 -2.95
N MET A 7 -48.08 -18.49 -2.02
CA MET A 7 -47.12 -17.40 -2.02
C MET A 7 -46.00 -17.70 -3.01
N PHE A 8 -46.05 -17.08 -4.18
CA PHE A 8 -44.88 -16.95 -5.06
C PHE A 8 -43.88 -15.99 -4.41
N GLY A 9 -42.86 -16.54 -3.75
CA GLY A 9 -41.72 -15.80 -3.26
C GLY A 9 -40.84 -15.32 -4.41
N ILE A 10 -40.92 -14.03 -4.75
CA ILE A 10 -39.97 -13.39 -5.67
C ILE A 10 -38.65 -13.21 -4.91
N GLY A 11 -37.72 -14.15 -5.11
CA GLY A 11 -36.34 -14.06 -4.62
C GLY A 11 -35.54 -13.04 -5.44
N ALA A 12 -35.66 -11.76 -5.11
CA ALA A 12 -34.77 -10.74 -5.64
C ALA A 12 -33.44 -10.75 -4.86
N ASN A 13 -32.46 -11.53 -5.32
CA ASN A 13 -31.06 -11.38 -4.91
C ASN A 13 -30.49 -10.10 -5.56
N SER A 14 -30.89 -8.94 -5.05
CA SER A 14 -30.25 -7.67 -5.39
C SER A 14 -28.98 -7.51 -4.54
N TYR A 15 -27.84 -7.99 -5.05
CA TYR A 15 -26.52 -7.60 -4.52
C TYR A 15 -26.18 -6.19 -5.02
N ALA A 16 -26.97 -5.21 -4.60
CA ALA A 16 -26.60 -3.81 -4.71
C ALA A 16 -25.46 -3.57 -3.69
N GLN A 17 -24.21 -3.55 -4.16
CA GLN A 17 -23.07 -3.24 -3.31
C GLN A 17 -23.13 -1.76 -2.94
N THR A 18 -23.76 -1.48 -1.81
CA THR A 18 -23.78 -0.16 -1.20
C THR A 18 -22.36 0.23 -0.82
N LYS A 19 -21.98 1.47 -1.18
CA LYS A 19 -20.75 2.12 -0.72
C LYS A 19 -20.68 1.98 0.82
N PRO A 20 -19.54 1.54 1.40
CA PRO A 20 -19.45 1.32 2.82
C PRO A 20 -19.68 2.63 3.57
N SER A 21 -20.46 2.56 4.66
CA SER A 21 -20.70 3.69 5.55
C SER A 21 -19.44 4.13 6.30
N ARG A 22 -18.48 3.21 6.50
CA ARG A 22 -17.17 3.48 7.10
C ARG A 22 -16.11 2.48 6.64
N ALA A 23 -14.84 2.85 6.80
CA ALA A 23 -13.70 1.94 6.66
C ALA A 23 -13.69 0.86 7.75
N LEU A 24 -13.15 -0.32 7.43
CA LEU A 24 -12.95 -1.41 8.39
C LEU A 24 -11.71 -1.17 9.23
N GLN A 25 -11.80 -1.62 10.47
CA GLN A 25 -10.77 -1.55 11.48
C GLN A 25 -10.39 -2.97 11.91
N ILE A 26 -9.30 -3.07 12.67
CA ILE A 26 -8.90 -4.32 13.30
C ILE A 26 -10.03 -4.78 14.24
N GLY A 27 -10.39 -6.05 14.13
CA GLY A 27 -11.50 -6.68 14.85
C GLY A 27 -12.82 -6.68 14.09
N ASP A 28 -12.98 -5.88 13.04
CA ASP A 28 -14.20 -5.91 12.23
C ASP A 28 -14.28 -7.17 11.36
N THR A 29 -15.49 -7.69 11.20
CA THR A 29 -15.78 -8.71 10.20
C THR A 29 -15.89 -8.07 8.82
N VAL A 30 -15.09 -8.55 7.88
CA VAL A 30 -15.17 -8.16 6.47
C VAL A 30 -16.46 -8.72 5.88
N PRO A 31 -17.35 -7.88 5.32
CA PRO A 31 -18.53 -8.36 4.61
C PRO A 31 -18.14 -9.31 3.48
N ASN A 32 -19.10 -10.09 2.97
CA ASN A 32 -18.81 -10.95 1.83
C ASN A 32 -18.70 -10.13 0.52
N LEU A 33 -17.53 -9.52 0.31
CA LEU A 33 -17.23 -8.68 -0.84
C LEU A 33 -16.87 -9.53 -2.07
N SER A 34 -17.23 -9.04 -3.25
CA SER A 34 -16.79 -9.60 -4.52
C SER A 34 -15.43 -9.05 -4.90
N LEU A 35 -14.46 -9.94 -5.11
CA LEU A 35 -13.17 -9.65 -5.72
C LEU A 35 -13.32 -9.73 -7.24
N GLY A 36 -13.54 -8.56 -7.84
CA GLY A 36 -13.68 -8.39 -9.30
C GLY A 36 -12.34 -8.57 -10.03
N THR A 37 -12.42 -8.87 -11.34
CA THR A 37 -11.31 -8.95 -12.29
C THR A 37 -9.99 -9.48 -11.69
N ILE A 38 -9.91 -10.78 -11.49
CA ILE A 38 -8.69 -11.44 -11.01
C ILE A 38 -7.88 -11.96 -12.19
N ILE A 39 -6.59 -11.64 -12.20
CA ILE A 39 -5.58 -12.20 -13.11
C ILE A 39 -4.62 -13.12 -12.36
N ASN A 40 -3.95 -14.02 -13.08
CA ASN A 40 -3.06 -15.05 -12.51
C ASN A 40 -3.73 -15.94 -11.45
N TYR A 41 -5.03 -16.21 -11.63
CA TYR A 41 -5.80 -17.08 -10.75
C TYR A 41 -6.67 -18.04 -11.55
N LYS A 42 -7.03 -19.16 -10.93
CA LYS A 42 -7.90 -20.18 -11.54
C LYS A 42 -9.29 -19.65 -11.91
N LYS A 43 -9.80 -18.67 -11.15
CA LYS A 43 -11.08 -18.00 -11.40
C LYS A 43 -10.83 -16.53 -11.76
N LYS A 44 -11.69 -15.95 -12.60
CA LYS A 44 -11.66 -14.53 -12.97
C LYS A 44 -12.28 -13.60 -11.92
N SER A 45 -12.92 -14.17 -10.91
CA SER A 45 -13.50 -13.49 -9.76
C SER A 45 -13.57 -14.45 -8.56
N ALA A 46 -13.68 -13.89 -7.37
CA ALA A 46 -13.86 -14.63 -6.12
C ALA A 46 -14.68 -13.80 -5.14
N GLN A 47 -15.07 -14.38 -4.01
CA GLN A 47 -15.65 -13.66 -2.89
C GLN A 47 -14.79 -13.83 -1.64
N ILE A 48 -14.88 -12.90 -0.68
CA ILE A 48 -14.15 -13.04 0.60
C ILE A 48 -14.45 -14.39 1.27
N LYS A 49 -15.71 -14.86 1.21
CA LYS A 49 -16.07 -16.16 1.78
C LYS A 49 -15.41 -17.38 1.11
N ASP A 50 -14.91 -17.25 -0.12
CA ASP A 50 -14.20 -18.34 -0.81
C ASP A 50 -12.87 -18.69 -0.13
N PHE A 51 -12.40 -17.84 0.79
CA PHE A 51 -11.16 -18.00 1.54
C PHE A 51 -11.40 -18.34 3.02
N GLN A 52 -12.63 -18.68 3.41
CA GLN A 52 -12.92 -19.14 4.77
C GLN A 52 -12.06 -20.34 5.16
N GLY A 53 -11.65 -20.38 6.43
CA GLY A 53 -10.71 -21.37 6.95
C GLY A 53 -9.24 -21.13 6.57
N LYS A 54 -8.95 -20.17 5.70
CA LYS A 54 -7.58 -19.76 5.33
C LYS A 54 -7.31 -18.34 5.81
N MET A 55 -6.03 -18.01 6.01
CA MET A 55 -5.64 -16.63 6.21
C MET A 55 -5.57 -15.90 4.87
N LEU A 56 -6.44 -14.93 4.63
CA LEU A 56 -6.43 -14.10 3.45
C LEU A 56 -5.55 -12.86 3.70
N ILE A 57 -4.53 -12.68 2.88
CA ILE A 57 -3.60 -11.56 2.94
C ILE A 57 -3.78 -10.73 1.67
N LEU A 58 -4.25 -9.49 1.82
CA LEU A 58 -4.38 -8.54 0.73
C LEU A 58 -3.17 -7.60 0.74
N ASP A 59 -2.34 -7.65 -0.30
CA ASP A 59 -1.21 -6.73 -0.48
C ASP A 59 -1.51 -5.74 -1.61
N PHE A 60 -1.74 -4.49 -1.23
CA PHE A 60 -2.06 -3.41 -2.15
C PHE A 60 -0.77 -2.86 -2.76
N TRP A 61 -0.77 -2.68 -4.09
CA TRP A 61 0.42 -2.32 -4.85
C TRP A 61 0.11 -1.44 -6.07
N THR A 62 1.16 -0.85 -6.65
CA THR A 62 1.10 -0.17 -7.96
C THR A 62 2.35 -0.53 -8.77
N THR A 63 2.29 -0.38 -10.11
CA THR A 63 3.46 -0.62 -10.98
C THR A 63 4.63 0.34 -10.74
N THR A 64 4.40 1.45 -10.02
CA THR A 64 5.39 2.46 -9.66
C THR A 64 5.89 2.34 -8.22
N CYS A 65 5.32 1.43 -7.42
CA CYS A 65 5.73 1.20 -6.03
C CYS A 65 6.97 0.29 -5.96
N GLY A 66 8.17 0.86 -5.93
CA GLY A 66 9.42 0.10 -5.88
C GLY A 66 9.48 -0.93 -4.74
N GLY A 67 9.05 -0.54 -3.53
CA GLY A 67 9.02 -1.43 -2.36
C GLY A 67 8.04 -2.60 -2.51
N CYS A 68 6.91 -2.39 -3.19
CA CYS A 68 5.95 -3.46 -3.49
C CYS A 68 6.56 -4.44 -4.50
N LEU A 69 7.20 -3.94 -5.56
CA LEU A 69 7.78 -4.78 -6.60
C LEU A 69 8.97 -5.62 -6.12
N ALA A 70 9.69 -5.12 -5.11
CA ALA A 70 10.78 -5.83 -4.45
C ALA A 70 10.27 -6.94 -3.51
N SER A 71 9.05 -6.84 -2.97
CA SER A 71 8.49 -7.86 -2.06
C SER A 71 7.95 -9.09 -2.81
N PHE A 72 7.54 -8.98 -4.07
CA PHE A 72 6.87 -10.06 -4.80
C PHE A 72 7.57 -11.44 -4.75
N PRO A 73 8.90 -11.57 -4.93
CA PRO A 73 9.56 -12.87 -4.80
C PRO A 73 9.39 -13.49 -3.42
N LYS A 74 9.49 -12.67 -2.36
CA LYS A 74 9.27 -13.10 -0.97
C LYS A 74 7.83 -13.55 -0.77
N LEU A 75 6.85 -12.80 -1.27
CA LEU A 75 5.43 -13.18 -1.16
C LEU A 75 5.15 -14.52 -1.85
N GLN A 76 5.69 -14.73 -3.06
CA GLN A 76 5.56 -16.01 -3.76
C GLN A 76 6.15 -17.18 -2.98
N HIS A 77 7.31 -16.96 -2.37
CA HIS A 77 7.94 -17.96 -1.51
C HIS A 77 7.05 -18.31 -0.31
N LEU A 78 6.51 -17.29 0.38
CA LEU A 78 5.63 -17.48 1.53
C LEU A 78 4.33 -18.21 1.12
N GLN A 79 3.67 -17.80 0.02
CA GLN A 79 2.50 -18.52 -0.50
C GLN A 79 2.81 -19.99 -0.78
N LYS A 80 3.95 -20.29 -1.41
CA LYS A 80 4.38 -21.67 -1.68
C LYS A 80 4.62 -22.45 -0.39
N LYS A 81 5.27 -21.83 0.60
CA LYS A 81 5.64 -22.46 1.87
C LYS A 81 4.43 -22.77 2.76
N PHE A 82 3.48 -21.84 2.84
CA PHE A 82 2.31 -22.01 3.69
C PHE A 82 1.14 -22.72 3.00
N GLY A 83 1.17 -22.80 1.66
CA GLY A 83 0.22 -23.55 0.85
C GLY A 83 -1.21 -23.11 1.14
N ASP A 84 -2.10 -24.08 1.34
CA ASP A 84 -3.53 -23.83 1.57
C ASP A 84 -3.88 -23.20 2.92
N ARG A 85 -2.92 -23.01 3.83
CA ARG A 85 -3.17 -22.30 5.10
C ARG A 85 -3.35 -20.79 4.89
N ILE A 86 -2.78 -20.25 3.81
CA ILE A 86 -2.89 -18.83 3.47
C ILE A 86 -3.30 -18.63 2.00
N GLN A 87 -3.91 -17.50 1.72
CA GLN A 87 -4.10 -16.98 0.38
C GLN A 87 -3.55 -15.56 0.32
N MET A 88 -2.49 -15.36 -0.45
CA MET A 88 -2.01 -14.04 -0.84
C MET A 88 -2.76 -13.57 -2.07
N MET A 89 -3.28 -12.35 -2.00
CA MET A 89 -3.94 -11.65 -3.10
C MET A 89 -3.27 -10.29 -3.27
N LEU A 90 -2.71 -10.06 -4.45
CA LEU A 90 -2.27 -8.72 -4.83
C LEU A 90 -3.50 -7.88 -5.20
N VAL A 91 -3.54 -6.61 -4.82
CA VAL A 91 -4.69 -5.73 -5.09
C VAL A 91 -4.21 -4.40 -5.67
N THR A 92 -4.81 -3.97 -6.77
CA THR A 92 -4.50 -2.67 -7.37
C THR A 92 -5.74 -2.06 -8.01
N ASP A 93 -5.93 -0.77 -7.80
CA ASP A 93 -6.86 0.07 -8.56
C ASP A 93 -6.14 0.90 -9.65
N TYR A 94 -4.83 0.70 -9.78
CA TYR A 94 -3.99 1.49 -10.66
C TYR A 94 -4.04 0.96 -12.09
N LYS A 95 -4.68 1.76 -12.96
CA LYS A 95 -4.87 1.48 -14.38
C LYS A 95 -5.73 0.23 -14.62
N ASP A 96 -6.07 0.03 -15.89
CA ASP A 96 -6.92 -1.07 -16.32
C ASP A 96 -6.21 -2.44 -16.25
N LYS A 97 -7.00 -3.48 -16.51
CA LYS A 97 -6.51 -4.86 -16.59
C LYS A 97 -5.43 -5.05 -17.65
N ALA A 98 -5.57 -4.44 -18.83
CA ALA A 98 -4.65 -4.65 -19.94
C ALA A 98 -3.24 -4.14 -19.61
N TYR A 99 -3.17 -2.97 -18.97
CA TYR A 99 -1.93 -2.38 -18.47
C TYR A 99 -1.25 -3.27 -17.42
N ASN A 100 -2.01 -3.74 -16.42
CA ASN A 100 -1.46 -4.61 -15.37
C ASN A 100 -1.02 -5.97 -15.92
N GLN A 101 -1.75 -6.53 -16.88
CA GLN A 101 -1.35 -7.76 -17.58
C GLN A 101 -0.07 -7.56 -18.39
N ALA A 102 0.05 -6.45 -19.12
CA ALA A 102 1.26 -6.10 -19.86
C ALA A 102 2.47 -5.94 -18.93
N PHE A 103 2.26 -5.33 -17.76
CA PHE A 103 3.29 -5.20 -16.73
C PHE A 103 3.78 -6.58 -16.24
N PHE A 104 2.88 -7.50 -15.90
CA PHE A 104 3.26 -8.87 -15.50
C PHE A 104 3.94 -9.64 -16.64
N ASN A 105 3.47 -9.50 -17.88
CA ASN A 105 4.10 -10.12 -19.04
C ASN A 105 5.54 -9.60 -19.24
N LYS A 106 5.76 -8.28 -19.10
CA LYS A 106 7.11 -7.69 -19.16
C LYS A 106 8.02 -8.24 -18.07
N ARG A 107 7.51 -8.33 -16.84
CA ARG A 107 8.25 -8.92 -15.70
C ARG A 107 8.62 -10.38 -15.94
N LYS A 108 7.72 -11.18 -16.51
CA LYS A 108 8.00 -12.57 -16.91
C LYS A 108 9.13 -12.65 -17.93
N LYS A 109 9.13 -11.78 -18.96
CA LYS A 109 10.18 -11.73 -20.00
C LYS A 109 11.58 -11.41 -19.44
N ILE A 110 11.66 -10.65 -18.35
CA ILE A 110 12.93 -10.31 -17.69
C ILE A 110 13.30 -11.26 -16.52
N GLY A 111 12.71 -12.46 -16.48
CA GLY A 111 13.03 -13.47 -15.47
C GLY A 111 12.51 -13.16 -14.06
N LYS A 112 11.55 -12.24 -13.91
CA LYS A 112 10.95 -11.86 -12.61
C LYS A 112 9.43 -12.09 -12.59
N PRO A 113 8.93 -13.29 -12.93
CA PRO A 113 7.50 -13.54 -13.06
C PRO A 113 6.74 -13.26 -11.74
N VAL A 114 5.51 -12.80 -11.89
CA VAL A 114 4.54 -12.65 -10.80
C VAL A 114 3.43 -13.68 -11.01
N THR A 115 3.37 -14.71 -10.17
CA THR A 115 2.42 -15.82 -10.26
C THR A 115 1.30 -15.73 -9.23
N LEU A 116 1.40 -14.80 -8.27
CA LEU A 116 0.35 -14.58 -7.29
C LEU A 116 -0.90 -14.04 -7.99
N PRO A 117 -2.09 -14.45 -7.53
CA PRO A 117 -3.33 -13.90 -8.04
C PRO A 117 -3.42 -12.42 -7.70
N SER A 118 -3.92 -11.63 -8.65
CA SER A 118 -4.06 -10.18 -8.50
C SER A 118 -5.46 -9.75 -8.86
N VAL A 119 -6.15 -9.11 -7.91
CA VAL A 119 -7.31 -8.24 -8.19
C VAL A 119 -6.77 -7.00 -8.88
N VAL A 120 -7.30 -6.69 -10.06
CA VAL A 120 -7.02 -5.44 -10.77
C VAL A 120 -8.32 -4.64 -10.92
N GLU A 121 -8.20 -3.35 -11.20
CA GLU A 121 -9.35 -2.45 -11.31
C GLU A 121 -10.19 -2.42 -10.03
N ASP A 122 -9.55 -2.59 -8.87
CA ASP A 122 -10.25 -2.57 -7.59
C ASP A 122 -10.96 -1.24 -7.38
N THR A 123 -12.24 -1.30 -7.09
CA THR A 123 -13.02 -0.14 -6.67
C THR A 123 -13.61 -0.31 -5.29
N LEU A 124 -13.64 -1.54 -4.76
CA LEU A 124 -14.40 -1.91 -3.58
C LEU A 124 -13.49 -2.04 -2.36
N LEU A 125 -12.41 -2.83 -2.45
CA LEU A 125 -11.53 -3.07 -1.31
C LEU A 125 -10.89 -1.77 -0.82
N LYS A 126 -10.50 -0.87 -1.71
CA LYS A 126 -9.96 0.45 -1.35
C LYS A 126 -10.93 1.33 -0.55
N GLN A 127 -12.24 1.11 -0.66
CA GLN A 127 -13.24 1.84 0.13
C GLN A 127 -13.30 1.31 1.56
N TYR A 128 -13.15 0.00 1.74
CA TYR A 128 -13.11 -0.64 3.06
C TYR A 128 -11.74 -0.50 3.75
N PHE A 129 -10.65 -0.41 2.98
CA PHE A 129 -9.28 -0.28 3.46
C PHE A 129 -8.60 0.96 2.85
N PRO A 130 -8.83 2.17 3.40
CA PRO A 130 -8.22 3.39 2.89
C PRO A 130 -6.68 3.32 2.92
N ILE A 131 -6.08 3.58 1.77
CA ILE A 131 -4.63 3.41 1.55
C ILE A 131 -3.92 4.75 1.76
N ASP A 132 -3.39 4.98 2.96
CA ASP A 132 -2.60 6.19 3.26
C ASP A 132 -1.13 6.07 2.81
N GLY A 133 -0.83 5.22 1.82
CA GLY A 133 0.52 4.95 1.31
C GLY A 133 0.90 3.46 1.24
N LEU A 134 1.80 3.14 0.32
CA LEU A 134 2.20 1.79 -0.05
C LEU A 134 3.60 1.43 0.46
N PRO A 135 3.90 0.14 0.70
CA PRO A 135 2.99 -1.02 0.63
C PRO A 135 1.94 -1.00 1.76
N HIS A 136 0.74 -1.50 1.48
CA HIS A 136 -0.36 -1.60 2.45
C HIS A 136 -0.88 -3.03 2.47
N VAL A 137 -0.85 -3.67 3.64
CA VAL A 137 -1.15 -5.09 3.78
C VAL A 137 -2.25 -5.30 4.81
N VAL A 138 -3.32 -5.97 4.39
CA VAL A 138 -4.46 -6.33 5.25
C VAL A 138 -4.45 -7.83 5.50
N TRP A 139 -4.58 -8.22 6.76
CA TRP A 139 -4.61 -9.60 7.22
C TRP A 139 -6.02 -9.95 7.69
N ILE A 140 -6.64 -10.94 7.05
CA ILE A 140 -7.99 -11.40 7.33
C ILE A 140 -7.91 -12.88 7.74
N ASP A 141 -8.46 -13.24 8.89
CA ASP A 141 -8.44 -14.64 9.34
C ASP A 141 -9.49 -15.51 8.63
N GLY A 142 -9.46 -16.81 8.92
CA GLY A 142 -10.40 -17.78 8.34
C GLY A 142 -11.88 -17.58 8.73
N ARG A 143 -12.18 -16.63 9.63
CA ARG A 143 -13.55 -16.21 10.01
C ARG A 143 -13.93 -14.87 9.37
N SER A 144 -13.16 -14.41 8.38
CA SER A 144 -13.32 -13.11 7.73
C SER A 144 -13.12 -11.91 8.66
N VAL A 145 -12.37 -12.05 9.75
CA VAL A 145 -12.10 -10.93 10.67
C VAL A 145 -10.78 -10.25 10.32
N VAL A 146 -10.78 -8.91 10.25
CA VAL A 146 -9.56 -8.13 10.07
C VAL A 146 -8.70 -8.28 11.31
N ARG A 147 -7.55 -8.92 11.17
CA ARG A 147 -6.58 -9.08 12.25
C ARG A 147 -5.55 -7.96 12.24
N ALA A 148 -5.04 -7.55 11.09
CA ALA A 148 -4.02 -6.52 11.06
C ALA A 148 -4.07 -5.68 9.79
N ILE A 149 -3.64 -4.42 9.91
CA ILE A 149 -3.40 -3.51 8.78
C ILE A 149 -1.98 -2.96 8.96
N THR A 150 -1.09 -3.31 8.04
CA THR A 150 0.37 -3.20 8.21
C THR A 150 1.05 -2.73 6.92
N ASN A 151 2.37 -2.61 6.97
CA ASN A 151 3.22 -2.40 5.80
C ASN A 151 3.79 -3.75 5.29
N GLY A 152 4.51 -3.71 4.16
CA GLY A 152 5.12 -4.90 3.56
C GLY A 152 6.22 -5.56 4.40
N SER A 153 6.88 -4.84 5.33
CA SER A 153 7.95 -5.43 6.16
C SER A 153 7.41 -6.44 7.17
N THR A 154 6.12 -6.36 7.49
CA THR A 154 5.45 -7.25 8.45
C THR A 154 5.15 -8.63 7.87
N LEU A 155 5.17 -8.81 6.55
CA LEU A 155 4.96 -10.11 5.89
C LEU A 155 6.19 -11.01 6.05
N THR A 156 6.44 -11.55 7.23
CA THR A 156 7.51 -12.53 7.51
C THR A 156 6.91 -13.90 7.80
N GLU A 157 7.75 -14.93 7.74
CA GLU A 157 7.35 -16.29 8.09
C GLU A 157 6.87 -16.40 9.53
N ASP A 158 7.63 -15.83 10.48
CA ASP A 158 7.31 -15.89 11.91
C ASP A 158 5.95 -15.26 12.21
N HIS A 159 5.67 -14.11 11.61
CA HIS A 159 4.38 -13.44 11.79
C HIS A 159 3.23 -14.23 11.17
N ILE A 160 3.44 -14.89 10.03
CA ILE A 160 2.40 -15.79 9.47
C ILE A 160 2.17 -16.96 10.43
N LEU A 161 3.22 -17.59 10.94
CA LEU A 161 3.09 -18.70 11.90
C LEU A 161 2.37 -18.25 13.17
N GLU A 162 2.70 -17.08 13.70
CA GLU A 162 2.06 -16.52 14.88
C GLU A 162 0.58 -16.23 14.64
N MET A 163 0.26 -15.57 13.54
CA MET A 163 -1.11 -15.25 13.15
C MET A 163 -1.94 -16.51 12.93
N LEU A 164 -1.34 -17.60 12.43
CA LEU A 164 -2.00 -18.90 12.26
C LEU A 164 -2.23 -19.62 13.59
N LYS A 165 -1.38 -19.42 14.60
CA LYS A 165 -1.48 -20.05 15.92
C LYS A 165 -2.47 -19.35 16.83
N ASN A 166 -2.31 -18.04 17.00
CA ASN A 166 -2.98 -17.31 18.08
C ASN A 166 -4.14 -16.47 17.59
N ALA A 167 -4.26 -16.18 16.28
CA ALA A 167 -5.15 -15.14 15.73
C ALA A 167 -5.05 -13.78 16.45
N VAL A 168 -4.02 -13.60 17.28
CA VAL A 168 -3.66 -12.39 18.01
C VAL A 168 -2.55 -11.73 17.22
N VAL A 169 -2.70 -10.43 17.05
CA VAL A 169 -1.75 -9.55 16.39
C VAL A 169 -0.58 -9.39 17.36
N PRO A 170 0.66 -9.85 17.07
CA PRO A 170 1.81 -9.35 17.82
C PRO A 170 1.83 -7.83 17.75
N THR A 171 2.55 -7.19 18.66
CA THR A 171 2.81 -5.74 18.68
C THR A 171 3.54 -5.28 17.42
N PHE A 172 2.87 -5.32 16.27
CA PHE A 172 3.33 -4.70 15.05
C PHE A 172 3.41 -3.20 15.33
N ARG A 173 4.44 -2.54 14.78
CA ARG A 173 4.30 -1.11 14.48
C ARG A 173 3.19 -1.00 13.44
N MET A 174 1.95 -0.97 13.93
CA MET A 174 0.79 -0.67 13.12
C MET A 174 1.11 0.62 12.38
N LYS A 175 0.60 0.73 11.15
CA LYS A 175 0.72 1.98 10.43
C LYS A 175 -0.03 3.04 11.25
N LYS A 176 0.68 3.75 12.13
CA LYS A 176 0.15 4.93 12.79
C LYS A 176 -0.18 5.88 11.65
N LYS A 177 -1.41 6.41 11.65
CA LYS A 177 -1.71 7.66 10.95
C LYS A 177 -0.79 8.72 11.55
N LEU A 178 0.43 8.80 11.03
CA LEU A 178 1.35 9.89 11.30
C LEU A 178 0.74 11.08 10.57
N VAL A 179 -0.17 11.75 11.27
CA VAL A 179 -0.74 13.04 10.89
C VAL A 179 -1.59 12.97 9.60
N LYS A 180 -2.61 13.83 9.48
CA LYS A 180 -3.28 14.07 8.20
C LYS A 180 -2.25 14.71 7.26
N PHE A 181 -1.49 13.90 6.50
CA PHE A 181 -0.69 14.41 5.40
C PHE A 181 -1.65 14.85 4.30
N ASP A 182 -2.07 16.10 4.36
CA ASP A 182 -2.79 16.71 3.28
C ASP A 182 -1.77 17.13 2.21
N ARG A 183 -1.85 16.50 1.04
CA ARG A 183 -1.00 16.85 -0.10
C ARG A 183 -1.36 18.23 -0.67
N HIS A 184 -2.50 18.79 -0.29
CA HIS A 184 -3.13 19.97 -0.84
C HIS A 184 -3.22 21.15 0.14
N THR A 185 -3.34 20.93 1.46
CA THR A 185 -3.21 22.01 2.45
C THR A 185 -1.77 22.20 2.91
N LEU A 186 -1.24 23.38 2.60
CA LEU A 186 0.08 23.85 3.03
C LEU A 186 0.05 24.51 4.42
N GLU A 187 -1.13 24.64 5.03
CA GLU A 187 -1.38 25.55 6.16
C GLU A 187 -0.84 25.06 7.51
N ASN A 188 -0.43 23.80 7.64
CA ASN A 188 0.11 23.31 8.91
C ASN A 188 1.41 22.52 8.72
N PRO A 189 2.57 23.20 8.68
CA PRO A 189 3.86 22.54 8.60
C PRO A 189 4.14 21.81 9.93
N TYR A 190 4.27 20.48 9.85
CA TYR A 190 4.83 19.72 10.96
C TYR A 190 6.33 19.97 10.98
N ILE A 191 6.70 20.94 11.84
CA ILE A 191 8.05 21.36 12.23
C ILE A 191 8.87 21.98 11.09
N ILE A 192 8.64 23.27 10.84
CA ILE A 192 9.70 24.30 10.86
C ILE A 192 9.05 25.58 11.41
N ARG A 193 9.26 25.87 12.70
CA ARG A 193 9.18 27.26 13.17
C ARG A 193 10.54 27.86 12.86
N TYR A 194 10.62 28.69 11.84
CA TYR A 194 11.73 29.62 11.72
C TYR A 194 11.64 30.56 12.93
N PRO A 195 12.67 30.64 13.78
CA PRO A 195 12.77 31.78 14.67
C PRO A 195 13.00 32.98 13.74
N GLU A 196 11.97 33.80 13.59
CA GLU A 196 12.02 35.09 12.89
C GLU A 196 12.04 35.05 11.35
N GLY A 197 10.84 35.09 10.75
CA GLY A 197 10.66 35.49 9.35
C GLY A 197 10.92 34.40 8.30
N LYS A 198 10.27 34.54 7.14
CA LYS A 198 10.56 33.72 5.95
C LYS A 198 11.85 34.25 5.31
N PRO A 199 12.82 33.40 4.94
CA PRO A 199 14.02 33.88 4.26
C PRO A 199 13.68 34.41 2.86
N GLU A 200 14.18 35.59 2.53
CA GLU A 200 13.99 36.28 1.24
C GLU A 200 14.75 35.60 0.08
N HIS A 201 15.60 34.61 0.37
CA HIS A 201 16.38 33.87 -0.61
C HIS A 201 16.22 32.35 -0.45
N GLY A 202 15.39 31.76 -1.32
CA GLY A 202 15.65 30.48 -2.01
C GLY A 202 15.86 29.18 -1.22
N LEU A 203 15.85 29.17 0.11
CA LEU A 203 16.08 27.91 0.84
C LEU A 203 14.90 26.95 0.59
N PRO A 204 15.14 25.73 0.09
CA PRO A 204 14.09 24.74 -0.07
C PRO A 204 13.53 24.41 1.30
N GLY A 205 12.23 24.65 1.51
CA GLY A 205 11.56 24.23 2.73
C GLY A 205 11.69 22.72 2.91
N ILE A 206 12.51 22.29 3.86
CA ILE A 206 12.76 20.87 4.13
C ILE A 206 11.53 20.29 4.81
N ARG A 207 10.82 19.39 4.14
CA ARG A 207 9.76 18.57 4.74
C ARG A 207 10.28 17.14 4.88
N SER A 208 10.79 16.79 6.07
CA SER A 208 11.36 15.46 6.31
C SER A 208 10.53 14.66 7.31
N VAL A 209 10.09 13.47 6.89
CA VAL A 209 9.76 12.38 7.81
C VAL A 209 10.92 11.40 7.69
N PHE A 210 11.85 11.43 8.65
CA PHE A 210 12.93 10.45 8.68
C PHE A 210 12.37 9.10 9.10
N THR A 211 12.40 8.12 8.20
CA THR A 211 12.15 6.72 8.50
C THR A 211 13.48 5.99 8.71
N GLY A 212 13.44 4.83 9.38
CA GLY A 212 14.58 3.90 9.34
C GLY A 212 14.84 3.35 7.94
N TYR A 213 15.93 2.58 7.80
CA TYR A 213 16.28 1.87 6.57
C TYR A 213 15.22 0.84 6.19
N ILE A 214 14.86 0.79 4.90
CA ILE A 214 13.83 -0.12 4.36
C ILE A 214 14.50 -1.11 3.43
N ASP A 215 14.77 -2.33 3.89
CA ASP A 215 15.55 -3.38 3.20
C ASP A 215 15.15 -3.66 1.73
N SER A 216 13.92 -3.29 1.35
CA SER A 216 13.33 -3.49 0.01
C SER A 216 13.43 -2.28 -0.94
N LEU A 217 14.02 -1.16 -0.52
CA LEU A 217 14.19 0.03 -1.35
C LEU A 217 15.67 0.23 -1.68
N HIS A 218 15.97 0.59 -2.93
CA HIS A 218 17.33 1.01 -3.29
C HIS A 218 17.57 2.45 -2.83
N ASN A 219 18.84 2.82 -2.64
CA ASN A 219 19.21 4.22 -2.50
C ASN A 219 18.83 4.96 -3.79
N ARG A 220 17.86 5.87 -3.73
CA ARG A 220 17.37 6.62 -4.89
C ARG A 220 16.88 8.00 -4.49
N MET A 221 17.17 8.96 -5.37
CA MET A 221 16.58 10.28 -5.38
C MET A 221 15.51 10.35 -6.48
N TYR A 222 14.32 10.86 -6.14
CA TYR A 222 13.21 11.06 -7.07
C TYR A 222 12.85 12.55 -7.15
N TYR A 223 12.68 13.05 -8.37
CA TYR A 223 12.11 14.36 -8.63
C TYR A 223 10.61 14.24 -8.86
N LEU A 224 9.84 15.04 -8.14
CA LEU A 224 8.44 15.28 -8.43
C LEU A 224 8.30 16.77 -8.74
N HIS A 225 8.32 17.10 -10.03
CA HIS A 225 8.01 18.44 -10.50
C HIS A 225 6.51 18.67 -10.32
N GLN A 226 6.14 19.53 -9.37
CA GLN A 226 4.75 19.91 -9.13
C GLN A 226 4.70 21.42 -8.98
N ARG A 227 4.41 22.10 -10.10
CA ARG A 227 4.18 23.55 -10.28
C ARG A 227 5.44 24.41 -10.31
N ALA A 228 5.29 25.61 -10.87
CA ALA A 228 6.35 26.53 -11.27
C ALA A 228 7.14 27.14 -10.10
N ASP A 229 6.71 26.91 -8.86
CA ASP A 229 7.14 27.62 -7.66
C ASP A 229 7.93 26.76 -6.66
N PHE A 230 7.96 25.42 -6.80
CA PHE A 230 8.81 24.57 -5.96
C PHE A 230 9.15 23.20 -6.58
N THR A 231 10.35 22.68 -6.25
CA THR A 231 10.77 21.33 -6.60
C THR A 231 10.67 20.40 -5.39
N ARG A 232 10.04 19.23 -5.57
CA ARG A 232 9.93 18.21 -4.52
C ARG A 232 10.91 17.07 -4.79
N ILE A 233 11.81 16.85 -3.84
CA ILE A 233 12.83 15.79 -3.91
C ILE A 233 12.52 14.75 -2.83
N PHE A 234 12.53 13.48 -3.21
CA PHE A 234 12.37 12.36 -2.28
C PHE A 234 13.61 11.49 -2.30
N PHE A 235 14.08 11.10 -1.12
CA PHE A 235 15.19 10.19 -0.93
C PHE A 235 14.68 8.89 -0.30
N SER A 236 15.14 7.75 -0.79
CA SER A 236 14.90 6.44 -0.16
C SER A 236 16.22 5.80 0.22
N ASN A 237 16.35 5.28 1.45
CA ASN A 237 17.56 4.60 1.95
C ASN A 237 18.88 5.38 1.74
N THR A 238 18.78 6.70 1.74
CA THR A 238 19.92 7.61 1.66
C THR A 238 20.26 8.07 3.08
N SER A 239 21.55 8.05 3.44
CA SER A 239 21.98 8.63 4.72
C SER A 239 21.79 10.14 4.70
N VAL A 240 21.60 10.77 5.87
CA VAL A 240 21.47 12.23 5.97
C VAL A 240 22.66 12.95 5.33
N PRO A 241 23.94 12.56 5.55
CA PRO A 241 25.07 13.19 4.88
C PRO A 241 25.02 13.07 3.36
N GLU A 242 24.63 11.91 2.83
CA GLU A 242 24.53 11.70 1.38
C GLU A 242 23.38 12.50 0.76
N MET A 243 22.25 12.62 1.47
CA MET A 243 21.14 13.47 1.07
C MET A 243 21.58 14.93 0.96
N VAL A 244 22.27 15.44 1.97
CA VAL A 244 22.79 16.82 1.98
C VAL A 244 23.78 17.04 0.83
N ARG A 245 24.70 16.09 0.57
CA ARG A 245 25.61 16.16 -0.58
C ARG A 245 24.88 16.23 -1.92
N GLN A 246 23.86 15.40 -2.11
CA GLN A 246 23.08 15.37 -3.36
C GLN A 246 22.25 16.63 -3.56
N ILE A 247 21.66 17.20 -2.49
CA ILE A 247 20.96 18.49 -2.55
C ILE A 247 21.94 19.63 -2.85
N GLY A 248 23.11 19.65 -2.20
CA GLY A 248 24.14 20.65 -2.43
C GLY A 248 24.67 20.65 -3.86
N ALA A 249 24.90 19.46 -4.43
CA ALA A 249 25.28 19.32 -5.83
C ALA A 249 24.20 19.90 -6.77
N LEU A 250 22.91 19.69 -6.46
CA LEU A 250 21.82 20.20 -7.28
C LEU A 250 21.72 21.72 -7.29
N ALA A 251 21.89 22.36 -6.13
CA ALA A 251 21.92 23.82 -6.06
C ALA A 251 23.11 24.39 -6.84
N TYR A 252 24.28 23.75 -6.72
CA TYR A 252 25.48 24.14 -7.44
C TYR A 252 25.29 24.08 -8.97
N PHE A 253 24.60 23.06 -9.49
CA PHE A 253 24.31 22.94 -10.93
C PHE A 253 23.13 23.80 -11.40
N SER A 254 22.22 24.25 -10.52
CA SER A 254 21.12 25.16 -10.87
C SER A 254 21.52 26.64 -10.88
N GLY A 255 22.81 26.95 -10.64
CA GLY A 255 23.32 28.33 -10.61
C GLY A 255 23.14 29.05 -9.27
N ASP A 256 22.55 28.38 -8.27
CA ASP A 256 22.41 28.90 -6.92
C ASP A 256 23.59 28.38 -6.08
N SER A 257 24.65 29.18 -5.97
CA SER A 257 25.80 28.84 -5.16
C SER A 257 25.40 28.77 -3.67
N LEU A 258 25.04 27.58 -3.18
CA LEU A 258 25.04 27.30 -1.75
C LEU A 258 26.50 27.40 -1.30
N SER A 259 26.85 28.50 -0.62
CA SER A 259 28.19 28.68 -0.05
C SER A 259 28.51 27.51 0.87
N ALA A 260 29.75 27.04 0.79
CA ALA A 260 30.26 25.83 1.44
C ALA A 260 30.31 25.91 2.99
N ASP A 261 29.80 26.97 3.59
CA ASP A 261 29.93 27.26 5.02
C ASP A 261 28.96 26.46 5.91
N TYR A 262 27.99 25.75 5.33
CA TYR A 262 26.95 25.03 6.09
C TYR A 262 27.22 23.53 6.31
N LEU A 263 28.39 23.01 5.89
CA LEU A 263 28.72 21.56 5.99
C LEU A 263 29.60 21.18 7.18
N THR A 264 29.78 22.05 8.17
CA THR A 264 30.53 21.73 9.38
C THR A 264 29.64 21.76 10.62
N TYR A 265 28.84 20.70 10.84
CA TYR A 265 28.43 20.21 12.18
C TYR A 265 28.01 18.74 12.09
#